data_AF-A0A7Y9XPF1-F1
#
_entry.id   AF-A0A7Y9XPF1-F1
#
_cell.length_a   1.000
_cell.length_b   1.000
_cell.length_c   1.000
_cell.angle_alpha   90.00
_cell.angle_beta   90.00
_cell.angle_gamma   90.00
#
_symmetry.space_group_name_H-M   'P 1'
#
loop_
_entity.id
_entity.type
_entity.pdbx_description
1 polymer ?
#
loop_
_entity_poly.entity_id
_entity_poly.type
_entity_poly.pdbx_seq_one_letter_code
_entity_poly.pdbx_strand_id
1 'polypeptide(L)' 'MNRRKKIKQLLEAHAKKANAKLAPKNKPKYICKADRLKLANEAAEAPAVLPES' A
#
# COMPACT_ATOMS: atom_id res chain seq x y z
N MET A 1 -18.78 6.02 28.36
CA MET A 1 -18.85 6.81 27.12
C MET A 1 -19.04 8.27 27.51
N ASN A 2 -18.00 9.09 27.34
CA ASN A 2 -17.98 10.49 27.78
C ASN A 2 -17.39 11.29 26.62
N ARG A 3 -17.87 12.52 26.35
CA ARG A 3 -17.58 13.25 25.10
C ARG A 3 -16.08 13.32 24.79
N ARG A 4 -15.25 13.53 25.82
CA ARG A 4 -13.78 13.52 25.74
C ARG A 4 -13.22 12.20 25.20
N LYS A 5 -13.70 11.06 25.70
CA LYS A 5 -13.27 9.72 25.23
C LYS A 5 -13.67 9.48 23.78
N LYS A 6 -14.87 9.91 23.38
CA LYS A 6 -15.37 9.76 22.00
C LYS A 6 -14.55 10.58 21.00
N ILE A 7 -14.23 11.83 21.35
CA ILE A 7 -13.37 12.69 20.51
C ILE A 7 -11.98 12.05 20.35
N LYS A 8 -11.37 11.59 21.46
CA LYS A 8 -10.07 10.91 21.41
C LYS A 8 -10.08 9.69 20.50
N GLN A 9 -11.10 8.83 20.63
CA GLN A 9 -11.26 7.65 19.77
C GLN A 9 -11.38 8.00 18.29
N LEU A 10 -12.17 9.03 17.95
CA LEU A 10 -12.32 9.50 16.56
C LEU A 10 -10.97 10.01 16.00
N LEU A 11 -10.28 10.88 16.74
CA LEU A 11 -8.99 11.43 16.30
C LEU A 11 -7.94 10.34 16.08
N GLU A 12 -7.85 9.37 17.00
CA GLU A 12 -6.95 8.22 16.86
C GLU A 12 -7.30 7.36 15.63
N ALA A 13 -8.58 7.14 15.36
CA ALA A 13 -9.01 6.40 14.17
C ALA A 13 -8.66 7.12 12.87
N HIS A 14 -8.83 8.45 12.82
CA HIS A 14 -8.44 9.26 11.67
C HIS A 14 -6.93 9.28 11.45
N ALA A 15 -6.14 9.44 12.52
CA ALA A 15 -4.68 9.40 12.45
C ALA A 15 -4.16 8.05 11.95
N LYS A 16 -4.73 6.93 12.44
CA LYS A 16 -4.38 5.58 11.96
C LYS A 16 -4.70 5.40 10.47
N LYS A 17 -5.84 5.91 10.01
CA LYS A 17 -6.23 5.85 8.58
C LYS A 17 -5.30 6.70 7.70
N ALA A 18 -4.89 7.88 8.16
CA ALA A 18 -3.95 8.73 7.43
C ALA A 18 -2.56 8.08 7.35
N ASN A 19 -2.04 7.57 8.47
CA ASN A 19 -0.74 6.90 8.52
C ASN A 19 -0.70 5.64 7.66
N ALA A 20 -1.79 4.86 7.62
CA ALA A 20 -1.87 3.69 6.76
C ALA A 20 -1.85 4.02 5.26
N LYS A 21 -2.35 5.21 4.86
CA LYS A 21 -2.28 5.69 3.47
C LYS A 21 -0.92 6.27 3.12
N LEU A 22 -0.31 7.00 4.06
CA LEU A 22 0.99 7.63 3.86
C LEU A 22 2.13 6.60 3.92
N ALA A 23 1.98 5.53 4.70
CA ALA A 23 3.03 4.52 4.88
C ALA A 23 3.32 3.78 3.56
N PRO A 24 4.51 3.98 2.96
CA PRO A 24 4.91 3.20 1.80
C PRO A 24 5.05 1.73 2.22
N LYS A 25 4.57 0.82 1.38
CA LYS A 25 4.79 -0.63 1.56
C LYS A 25 6.25 -0.95 1.22
N ASN A 26 7.15 -0.60 2.12
CA ASN A 26 8.61 -0.75 1.94
C ASN A 26 9.08 -2.21 1.91
N LYS A 27 8.22 -3.16 2.29
CA LYS A 27 8.56 -4.58 2.21
C LYS A 27 8.18 -5.11 0.83
N PRO A 28 9.12 -5.73 0.09
CA PRO A 28 8.76 -6.45 -1.12
C PRO A 28 7.73 -7.52 -0.73
N LYS A 29 6.60 -7.53 -1.43
CA LYS A 29 5.55 -8.52 -1.21
C LYS A 29 6.17 -9.90 -1.38
N TYR A 30 6.05 -10.76 -0.37
CA TYR A 30 6.50 -12.15 -0.52
C TYR A 30 5.63 -12.81 -1.57
N ILE A 31 6.24 -13.16 -2.69
CA ILE A 31 5.60 -13.77 -3.85
C ILE A 31 6.20 -15.17 -3.96
N CYS A 32 5.36 -16.20 -4.01
CA CYS A 32 5.83 -17.58 -4.13
C CYS A 32 6.54 -17.78 -5.49
N LYS A 33 7.36 -18.82 -5.62
CA LYS A 33 8.15 -19.06 -6.84
C LYS A 33 7.28 -19.07 -8.12
N ALA A 34 6.08 -19.64 -8.04
CA ALA A 34 5.15 -19.70 -9.17
C ALA A 34 4.63 -18.31 -9.57
N ASP A 35 4.28 -17.48 -8.60
CA ASP A 35 3.76 -16.14 -8.87
C ASP A 35 4.86 -15.18 -9.36
N ARG A 36 6.12 -15.41 -8.98
CA ARG A 36 7.27 -14.66 -9.51
C ARG A 36 7.49 -14.95 -11.00
N LEU A 37 7.31 -16.20 -11.42
CA LEU A 37 7.41 -16.59 -12.84
C LEU A 37 6.27 -15.98 -13.66
N LYS A 38 5.05 -15.96 -13.11
CA LYS A 38 3.89 -15.32 -13.76
C LYS A 38 4.11 -13.81 -13.92
N LEU A 39 4.58 -13.14 -12.88
CA LEU A 39 4.88 -11.70 -12.93
C LEU A 39 6.07 -11.37 -13.83
N ALA A 40 7.07 -12.24 -13.95
CA ALA A 40 8.17 -12.06 -14.89
C ALA A 40 7.71 -12.19 -16.36
N ASN A 41 6.80 -13.12 -16.65
CA ASN A 41 6.19 -13.25 -17.98
C ASN A 41 5.28 -12.06 -18.30
N GLU A 42 4.45 -11.61 -17.34
CA GLU A 42 3.55 -10.46 -17.52
C GLU A 42 4.32 -9.13 -17.62
N ALA A 43 5.43 -8.98 -16.89
CA ALA A 43 6.32 -7.82 -17.02
C ALA A 43 7.12 -7.80 -18.33
N ALA A 44 7.38 -8.96 -18.95
CA ALA A 44 7.99 -9.04 -20.28
C ALA A 44 7.00 -8.69 -21.40
N GLU A 45 5.69 -8.75 -21.13
CA GLU A 45 4.61 -8.43 -22.08
C GLU A 45 4.06 -7.01 -21.94
N ALA A 46 4.43 -6.26 -20.89
CA ALA A 46 4.09 -4.86 -20.73
C ALA A 46 5.15 -3.97 -21.41
N PRO A 47 4.87 -3.34 -22.56
CA PRO A 47 5.82 -2.43 -23.19
C PRO A 47 6.07 -1.24 -22.25
N ALA A 48 7.33 -0.92 -22.08
CA ALA A 48 7.82 0.25 -21.38
C ALA A 48 7.15 1.52 -21.92
N VAL A 49 6.15 2.05 -21.20
CA VAL A 49 5.71 3.44 -21.40
C VAL A 49 6.65 4.32 -20.57
N LEU A 50 7.74 4.71 -21.21
CA LEU A 50 8.68 5.73 -20.76
C LEU A 50 7.99 7.10 -20.84
N PRO A 51 7.97 7.95 -19.80
CA PRO A 51 7.79 9.38 -20.00
C PRO A 51 9.13 9.99 -20.41
N GLU A 52 9.27 10.33 -21.69
CA GLU A 52 10.26 11.29 -22.20
C GLU A 52 9.78 12.72 -21.93
N SER A 53 10.75 13.58 -21.57
CA SER A 53 10.74 15.06 -21.51
C SER A 53 10.11 15.74 -20.28
#